data_AF-A0A968IIV2-F1
#
_entry.id   AF-A0A968IIV2-F1
#
_cell.length_a   1.000
_cell.length_b   1.000
_cell.length_c   1.000
_cell.angle_alpha   90.00
_cell.angle_beta   90.00
_cell.angle_gamma   90.00
#
_symmetry.space_group_name_H-M   'P 1'
#
loop_
_entity.id
_entity.type
_entity.pdbx_description
1 polymer ?
#
loop_
_entity_poly.entity_id
_entity_poly.type
_entity_poly.pdbx_seq_one_letter_code
_entity_poly.pdbx_strand_id
1 'polypeptide(L)'
;MSREHRAGYRYQVGGSLRATASSYVYREADDRLYKFLKSGEFCYVFNSRQMGKSSLRNQTMRRLMQEKICCISVDLTTIGSQGISELKWYKELLNAIHHAPVLNSLI
;
A
#
# COMPACT_ATOMS: atom_id res chain seq x y z
N MET A 1 -0.70 37.94 -21.22
CA MET A 1 -1.32 36.61 -20.97
C MET A 1 -0.23 35.66 -20.49
N SER A 2 -0.18 35.41 -19.18
CA SER A 2 0.81 34.55 -18.53
C SER A 2 0.50 33.08 -18.82
N ARG A 3 1.51 32.34 -19.30
CA ARG A 3 1.42 30.88 -19.49
C ARG A 3 1.36 30.20 -18.11
N GLU A 4 0.20 29.65 -17.75
CA GLU A 4 0.12 28.71 -16.65
C GLU A 4 0.97 27.47 -16.97
N HIS A 5 1.98 27.23 -16.14
CA HIS A 5 2.72 25.97 -16.15
C HIS A 5 1.75 24.86 -15.75
N ARG A 6 1.21 24.10 -16.72
CA ARG A 6 0.58 22.81 -16.44
C ARG A 6 1.61 21.99 -15.68
N ALA A 7 1.37 21.72 -14.40
CA ALA A 7 2.21 20.84 -13.59
C ALA A 7 2.48 19.56 -14.39
N GLY A 8 3.72 19.39 -14.87
CA GLY A 8 4.04 18.38 -15.86
C GLY A 8 3.74 16.99 -15.31
N TYR A 9 2.81 16.28 -15.95
CA TYR A 9 2.53 14.88 -15.61
C TYR A 9 3.83 14.07 -15.80
N ARG A 10 4.31 13.46 -14.72
CA ARG A 10 5.49 12.59 -14.75
C ARG A 10 5.06 11.16 -15.00
N TYR A 11 5.36 10.66 -16.19
CA TYR A 11 5.17 9.25 -16.53
C TYR A 11 6.08 8.37 -15.67
N GLN A 12 5.52 7.31 -15.09
CA GLN A 12 6.25 6.36 -14.25
C GLN A 12 6.36 5.01 -14.97
N VAL A 13 7.59 4.53 -15.13
CA VAL A 13 7.88 3.19 -15.67
C VAL A 13 8.15 2.24 -14.50
N GLY A 14 7.42 1.13 -14.45
CA GLY A 14 7.60 0.10 -13.44
C GLY A 14 7.18 0.50 -12.01
N GLY A 15 7.36 -0.43 -11.08
CA GLY A 15 6.98 -0.26 -9.67
C GLY A 15 5.47 -0.09 -9.46
N SER A 16 5.10 0.41 -8.28
CA SER A 16 3.71 0.73 -7.95
C SER A 16 3.42 2.20 -8.22
N LEU A 17 2.25 2.50 -8.77
CA LEU A 17 1.76 3.87 -8.86
C LEU A 17 1.43 4.40 -7.45
N ARG A 18 1.71 5.68 -7.25
CA ARG A 18 1.27 6.41 -6.06
C ARG A 18 -0.26 6.50 -6.07
N ALA A 19 -0.87 6.56 -4.89
CA ALA A 19 -2.33 6.70 -4.78
C ALA A 19 -2.86 8.01 -5.39
N THR A 20 -1.99 9.01 -5.61
CA THR A 20 -2.31 10.30 -6.25
C THR A 20 -2.00 10.33 -7.75
N ALA A 21 -1.52 9.23 -8.35
CA ALA A 21 -1.18 9.20 -9.77
C ALA A 21 -2.44 9.33 -10.64
N SER A 22 -2.48 10.35 -11.50
CA SER A 22 -3.59 10.60 -12.43
C SER A 22 -3.73 9.54 -13.53
N SER A 23 -2.71 8.72 -13.73
CA SER A 23 -2.71 7.61 -14.69
C SER A 23 -3.18 6.27 -14.11
N TYR A 24 -3.59 6.25 -12.84
CA TYR A 24 -4.18 5.05 -12.27
C TYR A 24 -5.53 4.76 -12.91
N VAL A 25 -5.68 3.55 -13.46
CA VAL A 25 -6.96 3.07 -13.99
C VAL A 25 -7.66 2.26 -12.90
N TYR A 26 -8.87 2.69 -12.57
CA TYR A 26 -9.76 2.03 -11.63
C TYR A 26 -10.26 0.70 -12.19
N ARG A 27 -10.36 -0.33 -11.34
CA ARG A 27 -10.82 -1.68 -11.70
C ARG A 27 -11.88 -2.15 -10.72
N GLU A 28 -12.61 -3.19 -11.08
CA GLU A 28 -13.57 -3.82 -10.18
C GLU A 28 -12.94 -4.31 -8.86
N ALA A 29 -11.67 -4.75 -8.93
CA ALA A 29 -10.91 -5.20 -7.77
C ALA A 29 -10.71 -4.09 -6.71
N ASP A 30 -10.71 -2.81 -7.09
CA ASP A 30 -10.59 -1.68 -6.17
C ASP A 30 -11.77 -1.63 -5.19
N ASP A 31 -13.00 -1.84 -5.66
CA ASP A 31 -14.17 -1.88 -4.79
C ASP A 31 -14.27 -3.18 -4.01
N ARG A 32 -13.99 -4.32 -4.65
CA ARG A 32 -14.07 -5.63 -3.98
C ARG A 32 -13.11 -5.67 -2.79
N LEU A 33 -11.84 -5.31 -3.01
CA LEU A 33 -10.83 -5.33 -1.95
C LEU A 33 -11.17 -4.35 -0.82
N TYR A 34 -11.55 -3.11 -1.17
CA TYR A 34 -11.93 -2.12 -0.16
C TYR A 34 -13.12 -2.58 0.70
N LYS A 35 -14.19 -3.13 0.07
CA LYS A 35 -15.39 -3.60 0.81
C LYS A 35 -15.06 -4.73 1.77
N PHE A 36 -14.33 -5.75 1.30
CA PHE A 36 -13.97 -6.90 2.13
C PHE A 36 -13.03 -6.52 3.27
N LEU A 37 -12.01 -5.68 3.01
CA LEU A 37 -11.15 -5.20 4.10
C LEU A 37 -11.93 -4.37 5.12
N LYS A 38 -12.87 -3.55 4.67
CA LYS A 38 -13.72 -2.76 5.56
C LYS A 38 -14.67 -3.63 6.40
N SER A 39 -15.05 -4.80 5.93
CA SER A 39 -15.81 -5.80 6.72
C SER A 39 -14.93 -6.69 7.60
N GLY A 40 -13.62 -6.47 7.64
CA GLY A 40 -12.68 -7.26 8.46
C GLY A 40 -12.29 -8.61 7.83
N GLU A 41 -12.57 -8.81 6.54
CA GLU A 41 -12.26 -10.05 5.85
C GLU A 41 -10.78 -10.17 5.49
N PHE A 42 -10.24 -11.38 5.62
CA PHE A 42 -8.89 -11.67 5.22
C PHE A 42 -8.79 -11.92 3.71
N CYS A 43 -8.06 -11.04 3.01
CA CYS A 43 -8.06 -10.97 1.55
C CYS A 43 -6.72 -11.39 0.94
N TYR A 44 -6.78 -12.23 -0.11
CA TYR A 44 -5.63 -12.52 -0.96
C TYR A 44 -5.75 -11.82 -2.32
N VAL A 45 -4.65 -11.21 -2.78
CA VAL A 45 -4.57 -10.54 -4.09
C VAL A 45 -3.52 -11.23 -4.95
N PHE A 46 -3.95 -12.14 -5.82
CA PHE A 46 -3.08 -12.89 -6.73
C PHE A 46 -3.25 -12.41 -8.18
N ASN A 47 -2.12 -12.14 -8.85
CA ASN A 47 -2.06 -11.85 -10.28
C ASN A 47 -0.61 -11.94 -10.77
N SER A 48 -0.41 -11.95 -12.09
CA SER A 48 0.89 -11.91 -12.76
C SER A 48 1.76 -10.71 -12.33
N ARG A 49 3.06 -10.80 -12.59
CA ARG A 49 4.01 -9.71 -12.30
C ARG A 49 3.60 -8.43 -13.05
N GLN A 50 3.86 -7.28 -12.43
CA GLN A 50 3.60 -5.94 -13.00
C GLN A 50 2.12 -5.61 -13.36
N MET A 51 1.14 -6.37 -12.91
CA MET A 51 -0.30 -6.07 -13.12
C MET A 51 -0.91 -5.01 -12.17
N GLY A 52 -0.08 -4.24 -11.46
CA GLY A 52 -0.57 -3.16 -10.60
C GLY A 52 -1.11 -3.56 -9.22
N LYS A 53 -0.82 -4.77 -8.74
CA LYS A 53 -1.22 -5.26 -7.39
C LYS A 53 -0.84 -4.30 -6.26
N SER A 54 0.41 -3.85 -6.24
CA SER A 54 0.90 -2.89 -5.25
C SER A 54 0.23 -1.51 -5.40
N SER A 55 -0.14 -1.11 -6.62
CA SER A 55 -0.91 0.11 -6.86
C SER A 55 -2.33 -0.01 -6.30
N LEU A 56 -3.00 -1.16 -6.48
CA LEU A 56 -4.31 -1.48 -5.90
C LEU A 56 -4.27 -1.40 -4.36
N ARG A 57 -3.23 -1.96 -3.73
CA ARG A 57 -2.98 -1.81 -2.28
C ARG A 57 -2.89 -0.32 -1.90
N ASN A 58 -2.07 0.46 -2.60
CA ASN A 58 -1.88 1.88 -2.29
C ASN A 58 -3.20 2.68 -2.39
N GLN A 59 -4.03 2.41 -3.40
CA GLN A 59 -5.34 3.03 -3.54
C GLN A 59 -6.31 2.62 -2.44
N THR A 60 -6.33 1.33 -2.10
CA THR A 60 -7.22 0.81 -1.05
C THR A 60 -6.84 1.36 0.32
N MET A 61 -5.54 1.37 0.66
CA MET A 61 -5.04 1.99 1.88
C MET A 61 -5.42 3.47 1.95
N ARG A 62 -5.29 4.23 0.85
CA ARG A 62 -5.69 5.65 0.82
C ARG A 62 -7.17 5.81 1.17
N ARG A 63 -8.06 5.01 0.59
CA ARG A 63 -9.51 5.04 0.87
C ARG A 63 -9.81 4.73 2.33
N LEU A 64 -9.21 3.68 2.88
CA LEU A 64 -9.39 3.29 4.29
C LEU A 64 -8.86 4.37 5.26
N MET A 65 -7.68 4.95 4.98
CA MET A 65 -7.12 6.03 5.80
C MET A 65 -7.96 7.32 5.76
N GLN A 66 -8.61 7.62 4.63
CA GLN A 66 -9.56 8.74 4.55
C GLN A 66 -10.78 8.56 5.49
N GLU A 67 -11.06 7.32 5.88
CA GLU A 67 -12.09 6.96 6.86
C GLU A 67 -11.52 6.74 8.26
N LYS A 68 -10.29 7.22 8.52
CA LYS A 68 -9.59 7.10 9.80
C LYS A 68 -9.27 5.66 10.21
N ILE A 69 -9.23 4.72 9.25
CA ILE A 69 -8.75 3.36 9.48
C ILE A 69 -7.22 3.35 9.32
N CYS A 70 -6.51 2.96 10.39
CA CYS A 70 -5.05 2.80 10.35
C CYS A 70 -4.67 1.68 9.40
N CYS A 71 -3.70 1.94 8.51
CA CYS A 71 -3.23 0.99 7.52
C CYS A 71 -1.72 0.83 7.61
N ILE A 72 -1.24 -0.41 7.71
CA ILE A 72 0.18 -0.74 7.78
C ILE A 72 0.51 -1.71 6.64
N SER A 73 1.59 -1.42 5.90
CA SER A 73 2.10 -2.32 4.87
C SER A 73 3.40 -2.93 5.35
N VAL A 74 3.43 -4.25 5.44
CA VAL A 74 4.61 -5.03 5.83
C VAL A 74 5.16 -5.75 4.60
N ASP A 75 6.45 -5.59 4.32
CA ASP A 75 7.14 -6.34 3.26
C ASP A 75 7.86 -7.54 3.88
N LEU A 76 7.23 -8.71 3.80
CA LEU A 76 7.79 -9.95 4.33
C LEU A 76 9.08 -10.40 3.62
N THR A 77 9.40 -9.88 2.44
CA THR A 77 10.68 -10.19 1.78
C THR A 77 11.87 -9.51 2.48
N THR A 78 11.59 -8.50 3.31
CA THR A 78 12.57 -7.78 4.11
C THR A 78 12.68 -8.29 5.54
N ILE A 79 11.72 -9.12 5.98
CA ILE A 79 11.60 -9.64 7.35
C ILE A 79 11.81 -11.16 7.28
N GLY A 80 13.03 -11.60 7.58
CA GLY A 80 13.41 -13.01 7.56
C GLY A 80 14.18 -13.44 6.30
N SER A 81 15.48 -13.49 6.46
CA SER A 81 16.38 -14.34 5.67
C SER A 81 16.46 -15.74 6.29
N GLN A 82 16.83 -16.75 5.50
CA GLN A 82 16.93 -18.14 5.95
C GLN A 82 17.80 -18.26 7.22
N GLY A 83 17.37 -19.06 8.19
CA GLY A 83 18.14 -19.37 9.40
C GLY A 83 17.97 -18.42 10.59
N ILE A 84 16.95 -17.55 10.59
CA ILE A 84 16.62 -16.76 11.79
C ILE A 84 15.69 -17.51 12.76
N SER A 85 15.83 -17.23 14.06
CA SER A 85 14.93 -17.77 15.08
C SER A 85 13.55 -17.09 15.03
N GLU A 86 12.51 -17.80 15.48
CA GLU A 86 11.14 -17.28 15.59
C GLU A 86 11.10 -15.95 16.37
N LEU A 87 11.79 -15.88 17.51
CA LEU A 87 11.85 -14.66 18.33
C LEU A 87 12.42 -13.46 17.55
N LYS A 88 13.47 -13.69 16.76
CA LYS A 88 14.07 -12.63 15.94
C LYS A 88 13.11 -12.21 14.83
N TRP A 89 12.43 -13.17 14.20
CA TRP A 89 11.42 -12.91 13.17
C TRP A 89 10.27 -12.05 13.70
N TYR A 90 9.70 -12.43 14.85
CA TYR A 90 8.63 -11.63 15.49
C TYR A 90 9.11 -10.24 15.89
N LYS A 91 10.34 -10.10 16.38
CA LYS A 91 10.92 -8.79 16.71
C LYS A 91 11.05 -7.89 15.47
N GLU A 92 11.49 -8.44 14.34
CA GLU A 92 11.58 -7.70 13.08
C GLU A 92 10.19 -7.28 12.56
N LEU A 93 9.19 -8.15 12.67
CA LEU A 93 7.80 -7.82 12.33
C LEU A 93 7.26 -6.68 13.22
N LEU A 94 7.44 -6.77 14.54
CA LEU A 94 6.99 -5.73 15.46
C LEU A 94 7.69 -4.40 15.20
N ASN A 95 8.98 -4.41 14.89
CA ASN A 95 9.71 -3.20 14.50
C ASN A 95 9.15 -2.59 13.21
N ALA A 96 8.85 -3.41 12.19
CA ALA A 96 8.25 -2.94 10.94
C ALA A 96 6.88 -2.29 11.15
N ILE A 97 6.08 -2.83 12.07
CA ILE A 97 4.80 -2.26 12.48
C ILE A 97 5.01 -0.96 13.26
N HIS A 98 5.89 -0.95 14.27
CA HIS A 98 6.14 0.20 15.13
C HIS A 98 6.62 1.44 14.35
N HIS A 99 7.51 1.24 13.37
CA HIS A 99 8.02 2.33 12.53
C HIS A 99 7.06 2.76 11.41
N ALA A 100 5.88 2.15 11.30
CA ALA A 100 4.91 2.55 10.29
C ALA A 100 4.43 4.00 10.58
N PRO A 101 4.55 4.92 9.61
CA PRO A 101 4.34 6.35 9.84
C PRO A 101 2.92 6.73 10.30
N VAL A 102 1.95 5.82 10.20
CA VAL A 102 0.56 6.03 10.62
C VAL A 102 0.38 5.92 12.15
N LEU A 103 1.27 5.20 12.86
CA LEU A 103 1.18 5.04 14.31
C LEU A 103 1.82 6.22 15.07
N ASN A 104 2.84 6.87 14.50
CA ASN A 104 3.50 8.02 15.13
C ASN A 104 2.63 9.28 15.21
N SER A 105 1.46 9.32 14.54
CA SER A 105 0.50 10.42 14.64
C SER A 105 -0.68 10.14 15.58
N LEU A 106 -0.66 9.00 16.29
CA LEU A 106 -1.72 8.57 17.22
C LEU A 106 -1.23 8.40 18.66
N ILE A 107 0.03 8.73 18.94
CA ILE A 107 0.65 8.76 20.28
C ILE A 107 1.14 10.18 20.55
#